data_AF-A0A9D5BD50-F1
#
_entry.id   AF-A0A9D5BD50-F1
#
_cell.length_a   1.000
_cell.length_b   1.000
_cell.length_c   1.000
_cell.angle_alpha   90.00
_cell.angle_beta   90.00
_cell.angle_gamma   90.00
#
_symmetry.space_group_name_H-M   'P 1'
#
loop_
_entity.id
_entity.type
_entity.pdbx_description
1 polymer ?
#
loop_
_entity_poly.entity_id
_entity_poly.type
_entity_poly.pdbx_seq_one_letter_code
_entity_poly.pdbx_strand_id
1 'polypeptide(L)'
;MVMDSIDSPSPPSQSQYQIGHPRHFYLAVDRLQFKMQTLVDLLDLVGRRSCLPVVVCCSTRDDLDSLCSSLSPLPFISSSALYSDLAEDERAFVLEKFCQVATRWNQVNHAGAGNEDDVGKDDRSHMVIVTDACLPLLTSGESPMNAHLLINYELPAKKETYGRRLAACLTADGIVINMVVGGEVVTLKSIEESTGIVMQEMPMQILDIL
;
A
#
# COMPACT_ATOMS: atom_id res chain seq x y z
N MET A 1 -51.13 7.99 30.88
CA MET A 1 -49.79 7.52 31.32
C MET A 1 -49.68 6.09 30.82
N VAL A 2 -48.74 5.66 29.98
CA VAL A 2 -47.38 6.14 29.73
C VAL A 2 -46.82 5.41 28.48
N MET A 3 -46.25 6.20 27.55
CA MET A 3 -45.06 6.01 26.70
C MET A 3 -45.06 5.01 25.53
N ASP A 4 -45.17 5.59 24.32
CA ASP A 4 -44.49 5.18 23.09
C ASP A 4 -42.99 4.99 23.33
N SER A 5 -42.46 3.82 23.01
CA SER A 5 -41.02 3.53 23.03
C SER A 5 -40.42 3.86 21.66
N ILE A 6 -39.75 5.01 21.59
CA ILE A 6 -38.89 5.39 20.46
C ILE A 6 -37.61 4.57 20.57
N ASP A 7 -37.45 3.60 19.68
CA ASP A 7 -36.20 2.89 19.48
C ASP A 7 -35.20 3.85 18.82
N SER A 8 -34.17 4.24 19.57
CA SER A 8 -33.10 5.11 19.08
C SER A 8 -32.00 4.22 18.50
N PRO A 9 -31.58 4.37 17.23
CA PRO A 9 -30.47 3.60 16.72
C PRO A 9 -29.20 4.00 17.47
N SER A 10 -28.60 3.01 18.13
CA SER A 10 -27.32 3.15 18.82
C SER A 10 -26.22 3.52 17.81
N PRO A 11 -25.21 4.31 18.20
CA PRO A 11 -24.06 4.58 17.32
C PRO A 11 -23.30 3.27 17.04
N PRO A 12 -22.76 3.06 15.83
CA PRO A 12 -22.01 1.85 15.54
C PRO A 12 -20.74 1.83 16.41
N SER A 13 -20.69 0.82 17.27
CA SER A 13 -19.56 0.47 18.11
C SER A 13 -18.29 0.27 17.28
N GLN A 14 -17.20 0.86 17.75
CA GLN A 14 -15.84 0.66 17.25
C GLN A 14 -15.42 -0.83 17.32
N SER A 15 -14.56 -1.22 16.37
CA SER A 15 -13.79 -2.46 16.29
C SER A 15 -14.52 -3.73 15.80
N GLN A 16 -14.77 -3.81 14.50
CA GLN A 16 -14.78 -5.09 13.78
C GLN A 16 -13.60 -5.12 12.81
N TYR A 17 -12.42 -5.52 13.30
CA TYR A 17 -11.36 -5.97 12.41
C TYR A 17 -11.80 -7.33 11.86
N GLN A 18 -12.39 -7.34 10.66
CA GLN A 18 -12.70 -8.58 9.96
C GLN A 18 -11.36 -9.18 9.48
N ILE A 19 -10.96 -10.27 10.13
CA ILE A 19 -9.81 -11.08 9.73
C ILE A 19 -10.04 -11.54 8.28
N GLY A 20 -9.11 -11.19 7.37
CA GLY A 20 -9.15 -11.60 5.95
C GLY A 20 -9.51 -10.52 4.94
N HIS A 21 -9.68 -9.26 5.36
CA HIS A 21 -9.83 -8.13 4.45
C HIS A 21 -8.72 -7.10 4.65
N PRO A 22 -8.23 -6.48 3.56
CA PRO A 22 -7.19 -5.47 3.66
C PRO A 22 -7.68 -4.26 4.44
N ARG A 23 -6.78 -3.66 5.21
CA ARG A 23 -7.07 -2.46 6.01
C ARG A 23 -6.77 -1.22 5.19
N HIS A 24 -7.77 -0.37 5.03
CA HIS A 24 -7.67 0.82 4.20
C HIS A 24 -7.56 2.07 5.05
N PHE A 25 -6.51 2.85 4.79
CA PHE A 25 -6.27 4.13 5.42
C PHE A 25 -6.12 5.23 4.38
N TYR A 26 -6.36 6.47 4.82
CA TYR A 26 -5.92 7.67 4.14
C TYR A 26 -4.99 8.48 5.04
N LEU A 27 -3.99 9.10 4.42
CA LEU A 27 -3.08 10.05 5.02
C LEU A 27 -3.39 11.41 4.43
N ALA A 28 -4.00 12.29 5.24
CA ALA A 28 -4.31 13.65 4.84
C ALA A 28 -3.02 14.47 4.70
N VAL A 29 -2.85 15.12 3.55
CA VAL A 29 -1.75 16.03 3.26
C VAL A 29 -2.34 17.40 2.96
N ASP A 30 -1.89 18.45 3.64
CA ASP A 30 -2.45 19.80 3.47
C ASP A 30 -2.36 20.26 2.00
N ARG A 31 -1.16 20.18 1.42
CA ARG A 31 -0.87 20.65 0.06
C ARG A 31 -0.03 19.65 -0.71
N LEU A 32 -0.22 19.62 -2.03
CA LEU A 32 0.53 18.76 -2.95
C LEU A 32 2.06 18.88 -2.77
N GLN A 33 2.58 20.09 -2.54
CA GLN A 33 4.00 20.34 -2.32
C GLN A 33 4.61 19.58 -1.12
N PHE A 34 3.79 19.21 -0.12
CA PHE A 34 4.24 18.47 1.05
C PHE A 34 4.14 16.95 0.86
N LYS A 35 3.45 16.49 -0.18
CA LYS A 35 3.15 15.07 -0.42
C LYS A 35 4.43 14.24 -0.51
N MET A 36 5.44 14.72 -1.23
CA MET A 36 6.73 14.04 -1.35
C MET A 36 7.44 13.92 0.01
N GLN A 37 7.55 15.01 0.76
CA GLN A 37 8.21 15.00 2.06
C GLN A 37 7.49 14.07 3.05
N THR A 38 6.16 14.15 3.10
CA THR A 38 5.34 13.27 3.94
C THR A 38 5.51 11.79 3.58
N LEU A 39 5.66 11.47 2.29
CA LEU A 39 5.93 10.09 1.86
C LEU A 39 7.32 9.63 2.33
N VAL A 40 8.35 10.47 2.17
CA VAL A 40 9.71 10.17 2.62
C VAL A 40 9.72 9.91 4.13
N ASP A 41 9.06 10.76 4.92
CA ASP A 41 8.97 10.61 6.38
C ASP A 41 8.23 9.32 6.77
N LEU A 42 7.14 9.00 6.07
CA LEU A 42 6.39 7.76 6.25
C LEU A 42 7.29 6.54 5.96
N LEU A 43 7.99 6.55 4.83
CA LEU A 43 8.86 5.47 4.39
C LEU A 43 10.10 5.32 5.29
N ASP A 44 10.69 6.41 5.79
CA ASP A 44 11.78 6.33 6.77
C ASP A 44 11.34 5.67 8.08
N LEU A 45 10.06 5.86 8.46
CA LEU A 45 9.49 5.21 9.64
C LEU A 45 9.18 3.73 9.37
N VAL A 46 8.40 3.41 8.33
CA VAL A 46 7.94 2.03 8.06
C VAL A 46 9.05 1.13 7.51
N GLY A 47 10.01 1.70 6.78
CA GLY A 47 11.14 0.99 6.18
C GLY A 47 12.10 0.38 7.20
N ARG A 48 12.02 0.79 8.48
CA ARG A 48 12.79 0.21 9.58
C ARG A 48 12.33 -1.20 9.96
N ARG A 49 11.14 -1.63 9.52
CA ARG A 49 10.73 -3.03 9.61
C ARG A 49 11.58 -3.85 8.63
N SER A 50 12.29 -4.85 9.13
CA SER A 50 13.14 -5.70 8.28
C SER A 50 12.32 -6.36 7.18
N CYS A 51 12.79 -6.36 5.93
CA CYS A 51 12.17 -7.10 4.82
C CYS A 51 10.69 -6.77 4.49
N LEU A 52 10.14 -5.62 4.90
CA LEU A 52 8.76 -5.24 4.57
C LEU A 52 8.61 -5.07 3.04
N PRO A 53 7.68 -5.80 2.38
CA PRO A 53 7.38 -5.63 0.96
C PRO A 53 6.40 -4.46 0.75
N VAL A 54 6.86 -3.40 0.12
CA VAL A 54 6.11 -2.15 -0.13
C VAL A 54 5.93 -1.91 -1.63
N VAL A 55 4.73 -1.52 -2.04
CA VAL A 55 4.47 -1.02 -3.41
C VAL A 55 3.99 0.42 -3.33
N VAL A 56 4.59 1.30 -4.13
CA VAL A 56 4.16 2.70 -4.28
C VAL A 56 3.61 2.89 -5.69
N CYS A 57 2.32 3.18 -5.80
CA CYS A 57 1.67 3.42 -7.09
C CYS A 57 1.56 4.92 -7.39
N CYS A 58 1.93 5.29 -8.61
CA CYS A 58 1.80 6.64 -9.17
C CYS A 58 1.18 6.57 -10.58
N SER A 59 0.72 7.71 -11.10
CA SER A 59 -0.01 7.76 -12.37
C SER A 59 0.87 8.15 -13.54
N THR A 60 1.91 8.95 -13.30
CA THR A 60 2.79 9.50 -14.35
C THR A 60 4.24 9.02 -14.24
N ARG A 61 4.97 9.09 -15.35
CA ARG A 61 6.40 8.79 -15.37
C ARG A 61 7.22 9.82 -14.60
N ASP A 62 6.86 11.10 -14.69
CA ASP A 62 7.55 12.19 -14.00
C ASP A 62 7.44 12.04 -12.47
N ASP A 63 6.28 11.61 -11.97
CA ASP A 63 6.11 11.28 -10.55
C ASP A 63 6.97 10.09 -10.15
N LEU A 64 7.02 9.03 -10.97
CA LEU A 64 7.87 7.88 -10.71
C LEU A 64 9.35 8.28 -10.61
N ASP A 65 9.86 9.07 -11.55
CA ASP A 65 11.26 9.53 -11.51
C ASP A 65 11.54 10.43 -10.30
N SER A 66 10.58 11.27 -9.93
CA SER A 66 10.65 12.13 -8.73
C SER A 66 10.67 11.29 -7.44
N LEU A 67 9.85 10.23 -7.38
CA LEU A 67 9.80 9.28 -6.27
C LEU A 67 11.11 8.50 -6.16
N CYS A 68 11.61 7.94 -7.26
CA CYS A 68 12.89 7.24 -7.29
C CYS A 68 14.04 8.12 -6.78
N SER A 69 14.09 9.38 -7.23
CA SER A 69 15.12 10.32 -6.82
C SER A 69 15.03 10.63 -5.31
N SER A 70 13.83 10.93 -4.82
CA SER A 70 13.60 11.35 -3.42
C SER A 70 13.74 10.21 -2.42
N LEU A 71 13.48 8.96 -2.84
CA LEU A 71 13.50 7.78 -1.98
C LEU A 71 14.84 7.03 -2.03
N SER A 72 15.67 7.28 -3.04
CA SER A 72 17.03 6.72 -3.15
C SER A 72 17.94 6.93 -1.91
N PRO A 73 17.83 8.02 -1.12
CA PRO A 73 18.70 8.21 0.04
C PRO A 73 18.32 7.36 1.26
N LEU A 74 17.17 6.69 1.26
CA LEU A 74 16.67 5.96 2.42
C LEU A 74 17.52 4.70 2.69
N PRO A 75 18.23 4.62 3.84
CA PRO A 75 19.22 3.55 4.06
C PRO A 75 18.57 2.19 4.33
N PHE A 76 17.31 2.16 4.76
CA PHE A 76 16.59 0.94 5.14
C PHE A 76 15.71 0.37 4.01
N ILE A 77 15.72 0.99 2.83
CA ILE A 77 14.86 0.60 1.71
C ILE A 77 15.73 0.29 0.48
N SER A 78 15.45 -0.84 -0.17
CA SER A 78 15.91 -1.14 -1.51
C SER A 78 14.74 -0.88 -2.48
N SER A 79 14.85 0.18 -3.29
CA SER A 79 13.81 0.54 -4.26
C SER A 79 14.11 0.02 -5.67
N SER A 80 13.12 -0.56 -6.34
CA SER A 80 13.09 -0.83 -7.78
C SER A 80 11.94 -0.06 -8.43
N ALA A 81 12.00 0.16 -9.74
CA ALA A 81 10.94 0.86 -10.48
C ALA A 81 10.38 0.00 -11.62
N LEU A 82 9.09 0.11 -11.87
CA LEU A 82 8.38 -0.55 -12.98
C LEU A 82 7.67 0.50 -13.84
N TYR A 83 8.03 0.53 -15.12
CA TYR A 83 7.59 1.53 -16.09
C TYR A 83 7.58 0.97 -17.52
N SER A 84 6.93 1.68 -18.45
CA SER A 84 6.59 1.15 -19.78
C SER A 84 7.79 0.78 -20.65
N ASP A 85 8.88 1.52 -20.47
CA ASP A 85 10.08 1.42 -21.31
C ASP A 85 11.10 0.41 -20.75
N LEU A 86 10.77 -0.27 -19.65
CA LEU A 86 11.59 -1.31 -19.03
C LEU A 86 11.57 -2.57 -19.93
N ALA A 87 12.73 -3.18 -20.15
CA ALA A 87 12.82 -4.41 -20.93
C ALA A 87 12.02 -5.56 -20.25
N GLU A 88 11.44 -6.46 -21.03
CA GLU A 88 10.55 -7.51 -20.50
C GLU A 88 11.27 -8.45 -19.52
N ASP A 89 12.54 -8.75 -19.75
CA ASP A 89 13.39 -9.55 -18.88
C ASP A 89 13.72 -8.81 -17.57
N GLU A 90 14.01 -7.51 -17.64
CA GLU A 90 14.24 -6.68 -16.47
C GLU A 90 12.96 -6.52 -15.63
N ARG A 91 11.82 -6.32 -16.29
CA ARG A 91 10.49 -6.30 -15.65
C ARG A 91 10.21 -7.63 -14.94
N ALA A 92 10.40 -8.75 -15.62
CA ALA A 92 10.19 -10.07 -15.06
C ALA A 92 11.10 -10.31 -13.84
N PHE A 93 12.36 -9.91 -13.94
CA PHE A 93 13.32 -10.00 -12.83
C PHE A 93 12.90 -9.18 -11.61
N VAL A 94 12.44 -7.94 -11.80
CA VAL A 94 11.96 -7.09 -10.69
C VAL A 94 10.73 -7.70 -10.01
N LEU A 95 9.76 -8.18 -10.80
CA LEU A 95 8.56 -8.83 -10.28
C LEU A 95 8.88 -10.13 -9.54
N GLU A 96 9.72 -10.99 -10.12
CA GLU A 96 10.12 -12.25 -9.52
C GLU A 96 10.85 -12.03 -8.18
N LYS A 97 11.83 -11.12 -8.17
CA LYS A 97 12.56 -10.76 -6.94
C LYS A 97 11.61 -10.24 -5.86
N PHE A 98 10.66 -9.36 -6.23
CA PHE A 98 9.71 -8.81 -5.26
C PHE A 98 8.76 -9.88 -4.71
N CYS A 99 8.21 -10.74 -5.57
CA CYS A 99 7.34 -11.84 -5.16
C CYS A 99 8.03 -12.81 -4.19
N GLN A 100 9.33 -13.07 -4.34
CA GLN A 100 10.10 -13.88 -3.40
C GLN A 100 10.16 -13.23 -2.00
N VAL A 101 10.41 -11.91 -1.94
CA VAL A 101 10.44 -11.16 -0.68
C VAL A 101 9.06 -11.15 -0.02
N ALA A 102 8.01 -10.87 -0.79
CA ALA A 102 6.63 -10.88 -0.30
C ALA A 102 6.23 -12.25 0.26
N THR A 103 6.58 -13.32 -0.44
CA THR A 103 6.30 -14.70 0.00
C THR A 103 7.00 -15.03 1.32
N ARG A 104 8.29 -14.64 1.47
CA ARG A 104 9.04 -14.83 2.70
C ARG A 104 8.40 -14.06 3.87
N TRP A 105 8.03 -12.80 3.65
CA TRP A 105 7.37 -11.97 4.66
C TRP A 105 6.07 -12.60 5.17
N ASN A 106 5.21 -13.01 4.24
CA ASN A 106 3.90 -13.59 4.57
C ASN A 106 4.04 -14.94 5.32
N GLN A 107 5.09 -15.73 5.05
CA GLN A 107 5.34 -16.98 5.79
C GLN A 107 5.81 -16.72 7.23
N VAL A 108 6.73 -15.78 7.44
CA VAL A 108 7.30 -15.48 8.77
C VAL A 108 6.24 -14.90 9.72
N ASN A 109 5.32 -14.08 9.20
CA ASN A 109 4.26 -13.51 10.02
C ASN A 109 3.16 -14.52 10.39
N HIS A 110 3.03 -15.63 9.65
CA HIS A 110 2.04 -16.70 9.92
C HIS A 110 2.60 -17.93 10.63
N ALA A 111 3.92 -18.17 10.61
CA ALA A 111 4.58 -19.27 11.29
C ALA A 111 5.53 -18.74 12.37
N GLY A 112 5.13 -18.81 13.64
CA GLY A 112 6.01 -18.47 14.75
C GLY A 112 7.26 -19.34 14.78
N ALA A 113 8.45 -18.69 14.78
CA ALA A 113 9.81 -19.26 14.84
C ALA A 113 10.16 -20.23 13.68
N GLY A 114 11.11 -19.96 12.78
CA GLY A 114 12.44 -19.40 12.97
C GLY A 114 13.47 -20.51 12.78
N ASN A 115 13.93 -20.75 11.54
CA ASN A 115 15.24 -21.35 11.29
C ASN A 115 16.21 -20.18 11.08
N GLU A 116 17.06 -19.91 12.07
CA GLU A 116 18.08 -18.85 12.08
C GLU A 116 19.32 -19.26 11.27
N ASP A 117 19.15 -19.66 10.01
CA ASP A 117 20.28 -19.97 9.12
C ASP A 117 20.08 -19.27 7.75
N ASP A 118 20.06 -17.93 7.77
CA ASP A 118 20.50 -17.12 6.62
C ASP A 118 20.95 -15.74 7.12
N VAL A 119 22.00 -15.72 7.94
CA VAL A 119 22.72 -14.50 8.28
C VAL A 119 23.45 -14.03 7.02
N GLY A 120 22.86 -13.05 6.35
CA GLY A 120 23.55 -12.18 5.41
C GLY A 120 22.99 -12.17 4.00
N LYS A 121 21.91 -11.41 3.79
CA LYS A 121 21.73 -10.59 2.58
C LYS A 121 20.55 -9.65 2.75
N ASP A 122 20.87 -8.43 3.17
CA ASP A 122 20.05 -7.24 3.01
C ASP A 122 18.67 -7.28 3.70
N ASP A 123 18.65 -7.00 5.01
CA ASP A 123 17.41 -6.86 5.81
C ASP A 123 16.57 -5.63 5.44
N ARG A 124 16.93 -4.90 4.37
CA ARG A 124 16.19 -3.73 3.92
C ARG A 124 14.78 -4.11 3.48
N SER A 125 13.85 -3.21 3.77
CA SER A 125 12.52 -3.24 3.15
C SER A 125 12.67 -3.17 1.63
N HIS A 126 11.89 -3.98 0.93
CA HIS A 126 11.92 -4.00 -0.53
C HIS A 126 10.74 -3.19 -1.04
N MET A 127 11.01 -2.18 -1.85
CA MET A 127 10.01 -1.28 -2.37
C MET A 127 9.98 -1.32 -3.90
N VAL A 128 8.80 -1.39 -4.49
CA VAL A 128 8.60 -1.23 -5.94
C VAL A 128 7.76 0.00 -6.19
N ILE A 129 8.28 0.94 -6.97
CA ILE A 129 7.56 2.13 -7.44
C ILE A 129 7.05 1.81 -8.85
N VAL A 130 5.74 1.93 -9.06
CA VAL A 130 5.10 1.44 -10.30
C VAL A 130 4.05 2.41 -10.82
N THR A 131 3.94 2.50 -12.14
CA THR A 131 2.82 3.17 -12.80
C THR A 131 1.68 2.19 -13.07
N ASP A 132 0.44 2.68 -13.16
CA ASP A 132 -0.74 1.83 -13.42
C ASP A 132 -0.62 1.01 -14.72
N ALA A 133 0.10 1.52 -15.72
CA ALA A 133 0.31 0.83 -17.00
C ALA A 133 1.20 -0.42 -16.88
N CYS A 134 1.98 -0.53 -15.80
CA CYS A 134 2.99 -1.57 -15.61
C CYS A 134 2.63 -2.58 -14.52
N LEU A 135 1.45 -2.42 -13.92
CA LEU A 135 0.90 -3.40 -12.98
C LEU A 135 0.75 -4.77 -13.66
N PRO A 136 0.97 -5.87 -12.93
CA PRO A 136 0.71 -7.22 -13.42
C PRO A 136 -0.69 -7.36 -14.04
N LEU A 137 -0.75 -7.85 -15.28
CA LEU A 137 -2.01 -8.12 -15.97
C LEU A 137 -2.55 -9.49 -15.56
N LEU A 138 -3.29 -9.53 -14.46
CA LEU A 138 -3.85 -10.77 -13.92
C LEU A 138 -4.78 -11.49 -14.92
N THR A 139 -5.48 -10.74 -15.77
CA THR A 139 -6.32 -11.28 -16.86
C THR A 139 -5.53 -12.02 -17.93
N SER A 140 -4.22 -11.72 -18.04
CA SER A 140 -3.29 -12.35 -18.96
C SER A 140 -2.49 -13.49 -18.31
N GLY A 141 -2.81 -13.84 -17.06
CA GLY A 141 -2.17 -14.93 -16.32
C GLY A 141 -0.94 -14.52 -15.50
N GLU A 142 -0.64 -13.22 -15.37
CA GLU A 142 0.42 -12.76 -14.47
C GLU A 142 0.03 -12.92 -13.00
N SER A 143 1.03 -13.14 -12.13
CA SER A 143 0.83 -13.24 -10.69
C SER A 143 0.80 -11.87 -10.01
N PRO A 144 0.01 -11.70 -8.93
CA PRO A 144 0.05 -10.50 -8.12
C PRO A 144 1.36 -10.39 -7.33
N MET A 145 1.76 -9.17 -6.99
CA MET A 145 2.98 -8.88 -6.22
C MET A 145 2.87 -9.25 -4.73
N ASN A 146 1.64 -9.35 -4.19
CA ASN A 146 1.35 -9.72 -2.80
C ASN A 146 2.10 -8.90 -1.72
N ALA A 147 2.30 -7.62 -1.96
CA ALA A 147 2.88 -6.68 -1.00
C ALA A 147 2.03 -6.57 0.27
N HIS A 148 2.69 -6.32 1.39
CA HIS A 148 2.04 -6.11 2.69
C HIS A 148 1.57 -4.67 2.85
N LEU A 149 2.29 -3.73 2.23
CA LEU A 149 1.94 -2.30 2.25
C LEU A 149 1.83 -1.77 0.81
N LEU A 150 0.65 -1.26 0.47
CA LEU A 150 0.40 -0.52 -0.76
C LEU A 150 0.22 0.97 -0.43
N ILE A 151 1.03 1.84 -1.01
CA ILE A 151 0.89 3.28 -0.91
C ILE A 151 0.42 3.83 -2.25
N ASN A 152 -0.76 4.43 -2.26
CA ASN A 152 -1.22 5.22 -3.39
C ASN A 152 -0.66 6.64 -3.22
N TYR A 153 0.46 6.94 -3.88
CA TYR A 153 1.05 8.28 -3.86
C TYR A 153 0.07 9.28 -4.49
N GLU A 154 -0.65 8.86 -5.53
CA GLU A 154 -1.81 9.59 -6.05
C GLU A 154 -3.08 8.77 -5.85
N LEU A 155 -4.13 9.45 -5.40
CA LEU A 155 -5.43 8.83 -5.20
C LEU A 155 -6.02 8.48 -6.58
N PRO A 156 -6.37 7.21 -6.84
CA PRO A 156 -6.94 6.82 -8.12
C PRO A 156 -8.26 7.58 -8.42
N ALA A 157 -8.37 8.19 -9.60
CA ALA A 157 -9.59 8.92 -9.96
C ALA A 157 -10.82 8.02 -10.21
N LYS A 158 -10.62 6.71 -10.39
CA LYS A 158 -11.66 5.75 -10.74
C LYS A 158 -11.58 4.50 -9.86
N LYS A 159 -12.74 3.96 -9.48
CA LYS A 159 -12.88 2.68 -8.77
C LYS A 159 -12.13 1.53 -9.45
N GLU A 160 -12.20 1.44 -10.77
CA GLU A 160 -11.55 0.36 -11.53
C GLU A 160 -10.02 0.39 -11.35
N THR A 161 -9.42 1.58 -11.38
CA THR A 161 -7.99 1.74 -11.14
C THR A 161 -7.64 1.38 -9.69
N TYR A 162 -8.44 1.84 -8.73
CA TYR A 162 -8.26 1.46 -7.33
C TYR A 162 -8.32 -0.06 -7.13
N GLY A 163 -9.34 -0.72 -7.67
CA GLY A 163 -9.49 -2.18 -7.61
C GLY A 163 -8.35 -2.93 -8.31
N ARG A 164 -7.86 -2.43 -9.45
CA ARG A 164 -6.70 -3.01 -10.15
C ARG A 164 -5.44 -2.94 -9.29
N ARG A 165 -5.17 -1.80 -8.65
CA ARG A 165 -4.02 -1.66 -7.73
C ARG A 165 -4.12 -2.65 -6.57
N LEU A 166 -5.28 -2.78 -5.94
CA LEU A 166 -5.48 -3.77 -4.87
C LEU A 166 -5.20 -5.19 -5.34
N ALA A 167 -5.83 -5.60 -6.45
CA ALA A 167 -5.73 -6.97 -6.94
C ALA A 167 -4.30 -7.33 -7.39
N ALA A 168 -3.60 -6.40 -8.06
CA ALA A 168 -2.28 -6.67 -8.60
C ALA A 168 -1.16 -6.52 -7.56
N CYS A 169 -1.35 -5.70 -6.52
CA CYS A 169 -0.27 -5.32 -5.62
C CYS A 169 -0.37 -5.94 -4.23
N LEU A 170 -1.57 -6.09 -3.66
CA LEU A 170 -1.74 -6.26 -2.22
C LEU A 170 -2.10 -7.71 -1.83
N THR A 171 -1.55 -8.20 -0.73
CA THR A 171 -2.01 -9.44 -0.07
C THR A 171 -3.38 -9.26 0.62
N ALA A 172 -4.07 -10.36 0.92
CA ALA A 172 -5.43 -10.34 1.47
C ALA A 172 -5.55 -9.65 2.85
N ASP A 173 -4.50 -9.70 3.67
CA ASP A 173 -4.40 -9.11 5.01
C ASP A 173 -3.57 -7.81 5.04
N GLY A 174 -3.21 -7.30 3.86
CA GLY A 174 -2.33 -6.15 3.69
C GLY A 174 -2.96 -4.82 4.11
N ILE A 175 -2.13 -3.78 4.08
CA ILE A 175 -2.48 -2.41 4.42
C ILE A 175 -2.39 -1.53 3.18
N VAL A 176 -3.38 -0.66 2.99
CA VAL A 176 -3.39 0.34 1.93
C VAL A 176 -3.39 1.72 2.55
N ILE A 177 -2.47 2.58 2.13
CA ILE A 177 -2.42 3.98 2.54
C ILE A 177 -2.64 4.85 1.30
N ASN A 178 -3.69 5.66 1.33
CA ASN A 178 -4.00 6.63 0.30
C ASN A 178 -3.51 8.01 0.72
N MET A 179 -2.57 8.60 -0.03
CA MET A 179 -2.17 9.98 0.24
C MET A 179 -3.17 10.94 -0.41
N VAL A 180 -3.89 11.69 0.42
CA VAL A 180 -5.03 12.52 -0.01
C VAL A 180 -4.72 13.97 0.26
N VAL A 181 -4.67 14.81 -0.78
CA VAL A 181 -4.59 16.26 -0.61
C VAL A 181 -5.97 16.87 -0.36
N GLY A 182 -6.05 18.06 0.25
CA GLY A 182 -7.33 18.67 0.64
C GLY A 182 -8.38 18.79 -0.48
N GLY A 183 -7.97 18.89 -1.75
CA GLY A 183 -8.89 18.92 -2.91
C GLY A 183 -9.46 17.56 -3.33
N GLU A 184 -8.93 16.44 -2.82
CA GLU A 184 -9.26 15.08 -3.25
C GLU A 184 -10.32 14.39 -2.39
N VAL A 185 -10.86 15.07 -1.36
CA VAL A 185 -11.84 14.48 -0.42
C VAL A 185 -13.10 13.97 -1.13
N VAL A 186 -13.56 14.65 -2.19
CA VAL A 186 -14.71 14.21 -2.98
C VAL A 186 -14.40 12.91 -3.73
N THR A 187 -13.20 12.82 -4.31
CA THR A 187 -12.72 11.61 -5.00
C THR A 187 -12.60 10.44 -4.03
N LEU A 188 -12.06 10.68 -2.82
CA LEU A 188 -11.94 9.67 -1.78
C LEU A 188 -13.32 9.08 -1.44
N LYS A 189 -14.29 9.93 -1.12
CA LYS A 189 -15.67 9.51 -0.82
C LYS A 189 -16.32 8.77 -1.99
N SER A 190 -16.09 9.22 -3.22
CA SER A 190 -16.61 8.54 -4.41
C SER A 190 -16.05 7.11 -4.55
N ILE A 191 -14.76 6.90 -4.23
CA ILE A 191 -14.18 5.55 -4.19
C ILE A 191 -14.84 4.73 -3.08
N GLU A 192 -14.97 5.26 -1.86
CA GLU A 192 -15.60 4.56 -0.73
C GLU A 192 -17.03 4.11 -1.05
N GLU A 193 -17.87 5.03 -1.53
CA GLU A 193 -19.25 4.76 -1.91
C GLU A 193 -19.35 3.71 -3.03
N SER A 194 -18.50 3.83 -4.05
CA SER A 194 -18.57 2.92 -5.20
C SER A 194 -17.99 1.54 -4.87
N THR A 195 -17.00 1.44 -3.99
CA THR A 195 -16.36 0.16 -3.60
C THR A 195 -17.03 -0.53 -2.41
N GLY A 196 -17.76 0.23 -1.58
CA GLY A 196 -18.25 -0.24 -0.28
C GLY A 196 -17.15 -0.36 0.78
N ILE A 197 -15.95 0.16 0.51
CA ILE A 197 -14.81 0.13 1.43
C ILE A 197 -14.83 1.40 2.28
N VAL A 198 -14.55 1.26 3.58
CA VAL A 198 -14.36 2.38 4.50
C VAL A 198 -12.85 2.63 4.67
N MET A 199 -12.39 3.84 4.36
CA MET A 199 -11.00 4.26 4.54
C MET A 199 -10.89 5.06 5.83
N GLN A 200 -10.12 4.55 6.78
CA GLN A 200 -9.92 5.20 8.07
C GLN A 200 -8.79 6.24 7.99
N GLU A 201 -8.82 7.24 8.86
CA GLU A 201 -7.65 8.12 9.01
C GLU A 201 -6.46 7.29 9.52
N MET A 202 -5.28 7.54 8.96
CA MET A 202 -4.07 6.82 9.34
C MET A 202 -3.74 7.06 10.83
N PRO A 203 -3.53 5.98 11.63
CA PRO A 203 -3.20 6.14 13.05
C PRO A 203 -1.77 6.69 13.22
N MET A 204 -1.54 7.41 14.33
CA MET A 204 -0.22 7.93 14.68
C MET A 204 0.84 6.82 14.82
N GLN A 205 0.44 5.64 15.27
CA GLN A 205 1.32 4.49 15.47
C GLN A 205 1.15 3.46 14.34
N ILE A 206 1.55 3.83 13.12
CA ILE A 206 1.49 2.93 11.94
C ILE A 206 2.27 1.64 12.15
N LEU A 207 3.36 1.69 12.93
CA LEU A 207 4.18 0.52 13.20
C LEU A 207 3.43 -0.56 13.99
N ASP A 208 2.41 -0.22 14.77
CA ASP A 208 1.68 -1.21 15.59
C ASP A 208 0.68 -2.01 14.75
N ILE A 209 0.32 -1.49 13.57
CA ILE A 209 -0.63 -2.16 12.68
C ILE A 209 0.08 -2.95 11.56
N LEU A 210 1.39 -2.75 11.36
CA LEU A 210 2.21 -3.44 10.34
C LEU A 210 2.68 -4.84 10.78
#